data_AF-T1GZX0-F1
#
_entry.id   AF-T1GZX0-F1
#
_cell.length_a   1.000
_cell.length_b   1.000
_cell.length_c   1.000
_cell.angle_alpha   90.00
_cell.angle_beta   90.00
_cell.angle_gamma   90.00
#
_symmetry.space_group_name_H-M   'P 1'
#
loop_
_entity.id
_entity.type
_entity.pdbx_description
1 polymer ?
#
loop_
_entity_poly.entity_id
_entity_poly.type
_entity_poly.pdbx_seq_one_letter_code
_entity_poly.pdbx_strand_id
1 'polypeptide(L)'
;MKQDTKDTELHISIETKLFWEGLLMGRKCTPQNTDGCFFDYGIKFGPSNWKHMFPGAQGSFQSPINIRSTEASILKISERLIWNHYEDLPLTAQIENNGKTLIIRANYEFNKPTTW
;
A
#
# COMPACT_ATOMS: atom_id res chain seq x y z
N MET A 1 -21.38 -15.52 -37.89
CA MET A 1 -21.57 -14.53 -36.82
C MET A 1 -20.38 -14.69 -35.86
N LYS A 2 -19.35 -13.84 -35.98
CA LYS A 2 -18.16 -13.89 -35.12
C LYS A 2 -18.45 -13.03 -33.89
N GLN A 3 -18.40 -13.64 -32.71
CA GLN A 3 -18.50 -12.94 -31.44
C GLN A 3 -17.12 -12.33 -31.16
N ASP A 4 -16.99 -11.01 -31.26
CA ASP A 4 -15.80 -10.30 -30.79
C ASP A 4 -15.82 -10.32 -29.25
N THR A 5 -14.91 -11.08 -28.66
CA THR A 5 -14.60 -11.02 -27.24
C THR A 5 -13.88 -9.71 -26.98
N LYS A 6 -14.58 -8.72 -26.43
CA LYS A 6 -13.94 -7.48 -25.97
C LYS A 6 -13.14 -7.79 -24.71
N ASP A 7 -11.82 -7.67 -24.84
CA ASP A 7 -10.89 -7.74 -23.72
C ASP A 7 -11.30 -6.72 -22.66
N THR A 8 -11.73 -7.23 -21.51
CA THR A 8 -12.10 -6.39 -20.37
C THR A 8 -10.83 -6.15 -19.57
N GLU A 9 -10.21 -5.00 -19.81
CA GLU A 9 -9.00 -4.59 -19.09
C GLU A 9 -9.38 -4.19 -17.65
N LEU A 10 -8.87 -4.95 -16.67
CA LEU A 10 -9.10 -4.74 -15.25
C LEU A 10 -8.24 -3.57 -14.76
N HIS A 11 -8.86 -2.44 -14.48
CA HIS A 11 -8.21 -1.29 -13.85
C HIS A 11 -8.14 -1.50 -12.33
N ILE A 12 -6.94 -1.70 -11.80
CA ILE A 12 -6.67 -1.69 -10.36
C ILE A 12 -5.93 -0.38 -10.05
N SER A 13 -6.62 0.58 -9.43
CA SER A 13 -5.95 1.73 -8.81
C SER A 13 -5.58 1.34 -7.39
N ILE A 14 -4.29 1.23 -7.11
CA ILE A 14 -3.77 1.09 -5.76
C ILE A 14 -3.33 2.48 -5.31
N GLU A 15 -4.22 3.23 -4.67
CA GLU A 15 -3.80 4.36 -3.85
C GLU A 15 -3.18 3.81 -2.56
N THR A 16 -1.89 3.45 -2.58
CA THR A 16 -1.15 3.30 -1.33
C THR A 16 -0.81 4.68 -0.78
N LYS A 17 -1.81 5.36 -0.18
CA LYS A 17 -1.49 6.21 0.96
C LYS A 17 -1.26 5.28 2.15
N LEU A 18 -0.06 4.71 2.23
CA LEU A 18 0.48 4.18 3.48
C LEU A 18 0.80 5.39 4.38
N PHE A 19 -0.23 6.11 4.79
CA PHE A 19 -0.14 7.14 5.81
C PHE A 19 -0.52 6.49 7.14
N TRP A 20 0.48 6.02 7.86
CA TRP A 20 0.35 5.53 9.24
C TRP A 20 0.28 6.68 10.26
N GLU A 21 0.19 7.94 9.84
CA GLU A 21 0.34 9.09 10.75
C GLU A 21 -0.96 9.65 11.35
N GLY A 22 -2.13 9.07 11.11
CA GLY A 22 -3.39 9.76 11.43
C GLY A 22 -4.54 8.89 11.93
N LEU A 23 -4.42 8.28 13.12
CA LEU A 23 -5.57 7.91 13.97
C LEU A 23 -5.07 7.56 15.38
N LEU A 24 -4.54 8.57 16.07
CA LEU A 24 -3.99 8.46 17.42
C LEU A 24 -4.96 9.07 18.43
N MET A 25 -5.92 8.30 18.91
CA MET A 25 -6.50 8.55 20.23
C MET A 25 -6.70 7.23 20.96
N GLY A 26 -5.78 6.95 21.89
CA GLY A 26 -5.76 5.79 22.78
C GLY A 26 -4.34 5.26 22.92
N ARG A 27 -3.65 5.56 24.03
CA ARG A 27 -2.22 5.20 24.22
C ARG A 27 -1.98 3.68 24.15
N LYS A 28 -1.26 3.24 23.11
CA LYS A 28 -0.17 2.24 23.02
C LYS A 28 0.48 2.47 21.64
N CYS A 29 1.79 2.72 21.61
CA CYS A 29 2.59 3.18 20.46
C CYS A 29 2.12 4.48 19.80
N THR A 30 2.81 5.60 20.08
CA THR A 30 2.60 6.89 19.39
C THR A 30 3.84 7.26 18.58
N PRO A 31 3.75 8.11 17.53
CA PRO A 31 4.90 8.59 16.78
C PRO A 31 5.94 9.32 17.64
N GLN A 32 5.54 9.78 18.83
CA GLN A 32 6.35 10.53 19.77
C GLN A 32 7.01 9.64 20.84
N ASN A 33 6.59 8.36 20.97
CA ASN A 33 7.17 7.40 21.89
C ASN A 33 7.06 5.98 21.34
N THR A 34 8.13 5.54 20.67
CA THR A 34 8.29 4.23 20.05
C THR A 34 9.06 3.25 20.92
N ASP A 35 9.51 3.66 22.11
CA ASP A 35 10.32 2.82 22.98
C ASP A 35 9.49 1.62 23.47
N GLY A 36 9.85 0.43 22.97
CA GLY A 36 9.15 -0.83 23.26
C GLY A 36 8.03 -1.22 22.27
N CYS A 37 7.81 -0.43 21.21
CA CYS A 37 6.85 -0.75 20.15
C CYS A 37 7.48 -1.68 19.12
N PHE A 38 7.22 -2.97 19.26
CA PHE A 38 7.79 -4.00 18.40
C PHE A 38 6.70 -4.73 17.61
N PHE A 39 6.96 -4.99 16.34
CA PHE A 39 6.13 -5.85 15.50
C PHE A 39 7.00 -6.78 14.66
N ASP A 40 6.47 -7.96 14.38
CA ASP A 40 7.02 -8.89 13.41
C ASP A 40 5.90 -9.67 12.72
N TYR A 41 6.25 -10.76 12.05
CA TYR A 41 5.32 -11.70 11.43
C TYR A 41 5.37 -13.09 12.09
N GLY A 42 6.00 -13.19 13.26
CA GLY A 42 6.10 -14.42 14.04
C GLY A 42 4.90 -14.62 14.96
N ILE A 43 4.88 -15.73 15.70
CA ILE A 43 3.72 -16.10 16.53
C ILE A 43 3.46 -15.08 17.65
N LYS A 44 4.53 -14.55 18.26
CA LYS A 44 4.43 -13.70 19.45
C LYS A 44 4.05 -12.25 19.14
N PHE A 45 4.68 -11.64 18.13
CA PHE A 45 4.46 -10.23 17.78
C PHE A 45 3.88 -10.04 16.37
N GLY A 46 3.25 -11.10 15.85
CA GLY A 46 2.64 -11.14 14.54
C GLY A 46 1.30 -10.41 14.41
N PRO A 47 0.73 -10.37 13.19
CA PRO A 47 -0.52 -9.68 12.88
C PRO A 47 -1.71 -10.00 13.80
N SER A 48 -1.81 -11.24 14.27
CA SER A 48 -2.86 -11.67 15.21
C SER A 48 -2.83 -10.89 16.53
N ASN A 49 -1.66 -10.39 16.93
CA ASN A 49 -1.42 -9.68 18.18
C ASN A 49 -1.25 -8.16 17.99
N TRP A 50 -1.13 -7.66 16.75
CA TRP A 50 -0.90 -6.22 16.50
C TRP A 50 -1.99 -5.34 17.10
N LYS A 51 -3.25 -5.78 17.10
CA LYS A 51 -4.38 -5.07 17.73
C LYS A 51 -4.16 -4.69 19.21
N HIS A 52 -3.30 -5.42 19.92
CA HIS A 52 -3.03 -5.16 21.34
C HIS A 52 -2.00 -4.05 21.56
N MET A 53 -1.20 -3.74 20.54
CA MET A 53 -0.09 -2.77 20.59
C MET A 53 -0.34 -1.56 19.68
N PHE A 54 -1.07 -1.75 18.59
CA PHE A 54 -1.37 -0.75 17.57
C PHE A 54 -2.90 -0.67 17.41
N PRO A 55 -3.58 0.29 18.05
CA PRO A 55 -5.05 0.42 17.98
C PRO A 55 -5.58 0.52 16.55
N GLY A 56 -4.81 1.12 15.64
CA GLY A 56 -5.14 1.19 14.21
C GLY A 56 -5.30 -0.18 13.55
N ALA A 57 -4.65 -1.23 14.05
CA ALA A 57 -4.73 -2.59 13.52
C ALA A 57 -6.06 -3.32 13.84
N GLN A 58 -6.96 -2.69 14.63
CA GLN A 58 -8.29 -3.23 14.96
C GLN A 58 -9.42 -2.55 14.17
N GLY A 59 -9.10 -1.63 13.24
CA GLY A 59 -10.11 -0.88 12.50
C GLY A 59 -10.99 -1.75 11.59
N SER A 60 -12.17 -1.25 11.23
CA SER A 60 -13.06 -1.89 10.24
C SER A 60 -12.61 -1.66 8.79
N PHE A 61 -11.70 -0.71 8.57
CA PHE A 61 -11.17 -0.33 7.27
C PHE A 61 -9.68 -0.70 7.19
N GLN A 62 -9.38 -2.00 7.29
CA GLN A 62 -8.02 -2.52 7.24
C GLN A 62 -7.74 -3.18 5.90
N SER A 63 -6.47 -3.17 5.52
CA SER A 63 -5.93 -3.90 4.37
C SER A 63 -4.97 -5.01 4.87
N PRO A 64 -4.73 -6.07 4.08
CA PRO A 64 -5.39 -6.39 2.80
C PRO A 64 -6.81 -6.93 2.98
N ILE A 65 -7.60 -6.92 1.90
CA ILE A 65 -8.92 -7.58 1.83
C ILE A 65 -8.94 -8.58 0.68
N ASN A 66 -9.87 -9.54 0.76
CA ASN A 66 -10.15 -10.42 -0.36
C ASN A 66 -11.11 -9.73 -1.34
N ILE A 67 -10.64 -9.40 -2.54
CA ILE A 67 -11.46 -8.78 -3.59
C ILE A 67 -12.17 -9.89 -4.38
N ARG A 68 -13.50 -9.95 -4.27
CA ARG A 68 -14.34 -10.83 -5.09
C ARG A 68 -14.92 -10.02 -6.24
N SER A 69 -14.52 -10.33 -7.47
CA SER A 69 -14.96 -9.60 -8.66
C SER A 69 -16.48 -9.57 -8.84
N THR A 70 -17.18 -10.62 -8.41
CA THR A 70 -18.66 -10.70 -8.43
C THR A 70 -19.35 -9.76 -7.45
N GLU A 71 -18.64 -9.29 -6.43
CA GLU A 71 -19.14 -8.38 -5.39
C GLU A 71 -18.59 -6.95 -5.58
N ALA A 72 -17.68 -6.76 -6.54
CA ALA A 72 -17.10 -5.46 -6.86
C ALA A 72 -18.07 -4.63 -7.72
N SER A 73 -18.25 -3.36 -7.35
CA SER A 73 -19.00 -2.41 -8.17
C SER A 73 -18.12 -1.86 -9.28
N ILE A 74 -18.56 -1.97 -10.53
CA ILE A 74 -17.86 -1.38 -11.68
C ILE A 74 -18.20 0.10 -11.73
N LEU A 75 -17.21 0.95 -11.46
CA LEU A 75 -17.30 2.38 -11.67
C LEU A 75 -16.83 2.69 -13.09
N LYS A 76 -17.65 3.41 -13.86
CA LYS A 76 -17.24 3.95 -15.16
C LYS A 76 -16.43 5.21 -14.93
N ILE A 77 -15.19 5.04 -14.48
CA ILE A 77 -14.23 6.14 -14.32
C ILE A 77 -13.80 6.58 -15.72
N SER A 78 -13.88 7.89 -16.01
CA SER A 78 -13.55 8.44 -17.34
C SER A 78 -12.05 8.52 -17.61
N GLU A 79 -11.22 8.41 -16.57
CA GLU A 79 -9.78 8.59 -16.64
C GLU A 79 -9.07 7.26 -16.35
N ARG A 80 -8.21 6.86 -17.29
CA ARG A 80 -7.32 5.71 -17.14
C ARG A 80 -6.15 6.16 -16.28
N LEU A 81 -5.73 5.32 -15.35
CA LEU A 81 -4.49 5.54 -14.60
C LEU A 81 -3.32 5.65 -15.58
N ILE A 82 -2.64 6.80 -15.59
CA ILE A 82 -1.49 7.02 -16.46
C ILE A 82 -0.20 6.94 -15.63
N TRP A 83 0.61 5.93 -15.93
CA TRP A 83 1.96 5.79 -15.41
C TRP A 83 2.90 6.66 -16.24
N ASN A 84 3.41 7.74 -15.65
CA ASN A 84 4.32 8.65 -16.35
C ASN A 84 5.73 8.48 -15.81
N HIS A 85 6.71 8.35 -16.70
CA HIS A 85 8.14 8.28 -16.38
C HIS A 85 8.54 7.08 -15.52
N TYR A 86 7.76 5.99 -15.55
CA TYR A 86 8.11 4.75 -14.85
C TYR A 86 9.21 3.95 -15.56
N GLU A 87 9.43 4.28 -16.84
CA GLU A 87 10.48 3.77 -17.70
C GLU A 87 11.81 4.54 -17.54
N ASP A 88 11.76 5.75 -16.98
CA ASP A 88 12.94 6.59 -16.79
C ASP A 88 13.80 6.02 -15.65
N LEU A 89 15.12 5.96 -15.87
CA LEU A 89 16.05 5.45 -14.87
C LEU A 89 16.31 6.49 -13.77
N PRO A 90 16.34 6.09 -12.50
CA PRO A 90 16.72 7.00 -11.43
C PRO A 90 18.20 7.38 -11.54
N LEU A 91 18.55 8.59 -11.11
CA LEU A 91 19.93 9.05 -10.99
C LEU A 91 20.73 8.15 -10.05
N THR A 92 20.10 7.76 -8.93
CA THR A 92 20.66 6.80 -7.98
C THR A 92 19.55 5.95 -7.39
N ALA A 93 19.83 4.69 -7.08
CA ALA A 93 18.93 3.84 -6.31
C ALA A 93 19.69 3.20 -5.14
N GLN A 94 19.03 3.12 -3.98
CA GLN A 94 19.52 2.43 -2.80
C GLN A 94 18.56 1.29 -2.46
N ILE A 95 19.11 0.14 -2.07
CA ILE A 95 18.35 -1.01 -1.62
C ILE A 95 18.68 -1.27 -0.15
N GLU A 96 17.64 -1.38 0.67
CA GLU A 96 17.74 -1.56 2.11
C GLU A 96 16.88 -2.76 2.54
N ASN A 97 17.49 -3.74 3.21
CA ASN A 97 16.73 -4.78 3.92
C ASN A 97 16.52 -4.33 5.37
N ASN A 98 15.30 -3.93 5.72
CA ASN A 98 14.98 -3.48 7.08
C ASN A 98 14.57 -4.62 8.02
N GLY A 99 14.79 -5.88 7.63
CA GLY A 99 14.40 -7.08 8.37
C GLY A 99 12.91 -7.44 8.27
N LYS A 100 12.08 -6.63 7.60
CA LYS A 100 10.66 -6.90 7.32
C LYS A 100 10.37 -6.96 5.82
N THR A 101 11.03 -6.10 5.05
CA THR A 101 10.92 -6.03 3.59
C THR A 101 12.20 -5.48 2.99
N LEU A 102 12.32 -5.56 1.66
CA LEU A 102 13.31 -4.83 0.88
C LEU A 102 12.70 -3.50 0.44
N ILE A 103 13.33 -2.39 0.80
CA ILE A 103 12.94 -1.04 0.38
C ILE A 103 13.89 -0.59 -0.71
N ILE A 104 13.31 -0.14 -1.84
CA ILE A 104 14.06 0.53 -2.91
C ILE A 104 13.78 2.02 -2.80
N ARG A 105 14.83 2.82 -2.61
CA ARG A 105 14.78 4.28 -2.58
C ARG A 105 15.44 4.82 -3.84
N ALA A 106 14.63 5.21 -4.79
CA ALA A 106 15.07 5.77 -6.06
C ALA A 106 15.04 7.31 -6.00
N ASN A 107 16.14 7.95 -6.39
CA ASN A 107 16.26 9.39 -6.51
C ASN A 107 16.25 9.79 -7.99
N TYR A 108 15.41 10.75 -8.35
CA TYR A 108 15.23 11.24 -9.70
C TYR A 108 15.59 12.73 -9.72
N GLU A 109 16.44 13.13 -10.66
CA GLU A 109 16.78 14.55 -10.87
C GLU A 109 15.66 15.26 -11.66
N PHE A 110 15.13 14.57 -12.67
CA PHE A 110 14.01 14.99 -13.51
C PHE A 110 13.05 13.80 -13.68
N ASN A 111 11.84 14.05 -14.18
CA ASN A 111 10.89 13.00 -14.56
C ASN A 111 10.62 11.96 -13.46
N LYS A 112 10.36 12.42 -12.23
CA LYS A 112 9.99 11.51 -11.14
C LYS A 112 8.71 10.74 -11.54
N PRO A 113 8.65 9.40 -11.31
CA PRO A 113 7.45 8.63 -11.58
C PRO A 113 6.22 9.23 -10.90
N THR A 114 5.15 9.43 -11.68
CA THR A 114 3.87 9.96 -11.20
C THR A 114 2.70 9.17 -11.78
N THR A 115 1.59 9.19 -11.05
CA THR A 115 0.31 8.63 -11.47
C THR A 115 -0.73 9.75 -11.52
N TRP A 116 -1.44 9.86 -12.64
CA TRP A 116 -2.57 10.77 -12.82
C TRP A 116 -3.82 9.98 -13.18
#